data_AF-A0A7S1GTM0-F1
#
_entry.id   AF-A0A7S1GTM0-F1
#
_cell.length_a   1.000
_cell.length_b   1.000
_cell.length_c   1.000
_cell.angle_alpha   90.00
_cell.angle_beta   90.00
_cell.angle_gamma   90.00
#
_symmetry.space_group_name_H-M   'P 1'
#
loop_
_entity.id
_entity.type
_entity.pdbx_description
1 polymer ?
#
loop_
_entity_poly.entity_id
_entity_poly.type
_entity_poly.pdbx_seq_one_letter_code
_entity_poly.pdbx_strand_id
1 'polypeptide(L)'
;LFHDALGGAPCRFEPSLVYPGAVVFVNTLLLTDFMVNKHPFIRHPYTLVTHCSDASAPGDFEGALDDPRLLAWHAQNTDLSRHTALHPLPIGIANPAFPHGNVAVLSAAISQLPETPQGGREEWLYVNFDPRTNTDRQRAFDAVSENGFAVSGRGGGGGRMSAGE
;
A
#
# COMPACT_ATOMS: atom_id res chain seq x y z
N LEU A 1 -17.26 13.00 -3.82
CA LEU A 1 -16.26 13.93 -4.40
C LEU A 1 -15.59 14.67 -3.25
N PHE A 2 -14.42 14.23 -2.81
CA PHE A 2 -13.65 14.96 -1.80
C PHE A 2 -12.99 16.17 -2.47
N HIS A 3 -13.61 17.34 -2.28
CA HIS A 3 -13.15 18.62 -2.79
C HIS A 3 -11.91 19.17 -2.05
N ASP A 4 -11.49 18.49 -0.97
CA ASP A 4 -10.56 19.06 0.01
C ASP A 4 -9.10 18.62 -0.18
N ALA A 5 -8.83 17.61 -1.01
CA ALA A 5 -7.46 17.11 -1.20
C ALA A 5 -6.59 18.03 -2.11
N LEU A 6 -7.18 19.02 -2.77
CA LEU A 6 -6.50 19.92 -3.72
C LEU A 6 -6.82 21.41 -3.51
N GLY A 7 -6.95 21.86 -2.25
CA GLY A 7 -7.01 23.28 -1.93
C GLY A 7 -8.30 24.00 -2.35
N GLY A 8 -9.44 23.31 -2.37
CA GLY A 8 -10.76 23.93 -2.53
C GLY A 8 -11.13 24.36 -3.95
N ALA A 9 -10.27 24.15 -4.96
CA ALA A 9 -10.68 24.26 -6.34
C ALA A 9 -11.55 23.05 -6.73
N PRO A 10 -12.70 23.24 -7.42
CA PRO A 10 -13.46 22.12 -7.95
C PRO A 10 -12.61 21.41 -9.02
N CYS A 11 -11.84 20.40 -8.59
CA CYS A 11 -11.13 19.51 -9.49
C CYS A 11 -12.17 18.63 -10.16
N ARG A 12 -12.60 19.04 -11.36
CA ARG A 12 -13.51 18.26 -12.20
C ARG A 12 -12.66 17.31 -13.04
N PHE A 13 -12.60 16.04 -12.64
CA PHE A 13 -11.99 15.00 -13.47
C PHE A 13 -12.83 14.79 -14.74
N GLU A 14 -12.21 14.99 -15.92
CA GLU A 14 -12.83 14.78 -17.22
C GLU A 14 -12.18 13.59 -17.95
N PRO A 15 -12.89 12.44 -18.07
CA PRO A 15 -12.34 11.22 -18.68
C PRO A 15 -11.82 11.42 -20.11
N SER A 16 -12.41 12.36 -20.86
CA SER A 16 -12.03 12.67 -22.25
C SER A 16 -10.67 13.36 -22.37
N LEU A 17 -10.14 13.91 -21.28
CA LEU A 17 -8.83 14.58 -21.24
C LEU A 17 -7.69 13.64 -20.85
N VAL A 18 -7.99 12.39 -20.50
CA VAL A 18 -6.97 11.37 -20.21
C VAL A 18 -6.22 11.05 -21.51
N TYR A 19 -4.95 11.41 -21.57
CA TYR A 19 -4.08 11.17 -22.72
C TYR A 19 -3.39 9.79 -22.63
N PRO A 20 -2.87 9.23 -23.75
CA PRO A 20 -2.16 7.95 -23.72
C PRO A 20 -0.99 7.94 -22.74
N GLY A 21 -0.95 6.96 -21.84
CA GLY A 21 0.08 6.81 -20.80
C GLY A 21 -0.12 7.74 -19.59
N ALA A 22 -1.27 8.41 -19.48
CA ALA A 22 -1.57 9.23 -18.30
C ALA A 22 -1.59 8.39 -17.02
N VAL A 23 -1.28 9.04 -15.89
CA VAL A 23 -1.46 8.48 -14.56
C VAL A 23 -2.71 9.09 -13.94
N VAL A 24 -3.67 8.25 -13.58
CA VAL A 24 -4.92 8.65 -12.94
C VAL A 24 -4.87 8.23 -11.48
N PHE A 25 -4.92 9.20 -10.57
CA PHE A 25 -4.97 8.96 -9.14
C PHE A 25 -6.41 9.00 -8.64
N VAL A 26 -6.81 7.99 -7.86
CA VAL A 26 -8.15 7.86 -7.28
C VAL A 26 -8.01 7.54 -5.81
N ASN A 27 -8.64 8.33 -4.94
CA ASN A 27 -8.78 7.93 -3.54
C ASN A 27 -9.65 6.64 -3.50
N THR A 28 -9.23 5.60 -2.77
CA THR A 28 -9.96 4.32 -2.75
C THR A 28 -11.43 4.45 -2.31
N LEU A 29 -11.82 5.48 -1.54
CA LEU A 29 -13.23 5.78 -1.22
C LEU A 29 -14.07 6.23 -2.43
N LEU A 30 -13.42 6.65 -3.52
CA LEU A 30 -14.06 7.07 -4.77
C LEU A 30 -13.93 6.00 -5.87
N LEU A 31 -13.37 4.82 -5.55
CA LEU A 31 -13.10 3.79 -6.53
C LEU A 31 -14.38 3.35 -7.25
N THR A 32 -15.47 3.09 -6.53
CA THR A 32 -16.77 2.72 -7.12
C THR A 32 -17.29 3.79 -8.09
N ASP A 33 -17.28 5.06 -7.69
CA ASP A 33 -17.71 6.16 -8.57
C ASP A 33 -16.82 6.26 -9.81
N PHE A 34 -15.51 6.12 -9.64
CA PHE A 34 -14.57 6.16 -10.75
C PHE A 34 -14.82 5.00 -11.73
N MET A 35 -14.93 3.76 -11.24
CA MET A 35 -15.08 2.59 -12.10
C MET A 35 -16.42 2.56 -12.82
N VAL A 36 -17.49 3.03 -12.19
CA VAL A 36 -18.83 3.04 -12.80
C VAL A 36 -19.04 4.26 -13.70
N ASN A 37 -18.63 5.46 -13.25
CA ASN A 37 -19.02 6.71 -13.88
C ASN A 37 -17.91 7.41 -14.67
N LYS A 38 -16.64 6.99 -14.55
CA LYS A 38 -15.49 7.67 -15.18
C LYS A 38 -14.69 6.76 -16.10
N HIS A 39 -14.26 5.60 -15.62
CA HIS A 39 -13.46 4.62 -16.37
C HIS A 39 -14.06 4.26 -17.74
N PRO A 40 -15.38 4.02 -17.90
CA PRO A 40 -15.96 3.67 -19.21
C PRO A 40 -15.74 4.73 -20.28
N PHE A 41 -15.58 6.00 -19.89
CA PHE A 41 -15.44 7.14 -20.79
C PHE A 41 -13.97 7.50 -21.11
N ILE A 42 -13.00 6.85 -20.48
CA ILE A 42 -11.57 7.01 -20.81
C ILE A 42 -11.28 6.24 -22.10
N ARG A 43 -10.73 6.90 -23.12
CA ARG A 43 -10.51 6.26 -24.44
C ARG A 43 -9.08 5.77 -24.67
N HIS A 44 -8.14 6.27 -23.88
CA HIS A 44 -6.72 6.02 -24.06
C HIS A 44 -6.16 5.14 -22.94
N PRO A 45 -5.13 4.33 -23.23
CA PRO A 45 -4.48 3.55 -22.20
C PRO A 45 -3.85 4.44 -21.13
N TYR A 46 -3.93 4.04 -19.87
CA TYR A 46 -3.49 4.80 -18.70
C TYR A 46 -3.10 3.88 -17.54
N THR A 47 -2.39 4.44 -16.56
CA THR A 47 -2.05 3.78 -15.30
C THR A 47 -2.96 4.30 -14.19
N LEU A 48 -3.57 3.41 -13.41
CA LEU A 48 -4.40 3.75 -12.26
C LEU A 48 -3.57 3.65 -10.97
N VAL A 49 -3.74 4.63 -10.09
CA VAL A 49 -3.15 4.64 -8.75
C VAL A 49 -4.28 4.81 -7.73
N THR A 50 -4.46 3.85 -6.83
CA THR A 50 -5.49 3.91 -5.78
C THR A 50 -4.87 3.88 -4.38
N HIS A 51 -5.16 4.89 -3.56
CA HIS A 51 -4.58 5.04 -2.22
C HIS A 51 -5.48 5.93 -1.32
N CYS A 52 -4.98 6.27 -0.13
CA CYS A 52 -5.51 7.29 0.79
C CYS A 52 -6.82 6.90 1.49
N SER A 53 -7.02 5.61 1.71
CA SER A 53 -7.92 5.06 2.72
C SER A 53 -7.55 3.61 3.01
N ASP A 54 -8.14 3.02 4.04
CA ASP A 54 -7.91 1.60 4.39
C ASP A 54 -8.65 0.62 3.47
N ALA A 55 -9.46 1.10 2.52
CA ALA A 55 -10.18 0.23 1.58
C ALA A 55 -9.22 -0.49 0.62
N SER A 56 -9.53 -1.75 0.32
CA SER A 56 -8.79 -2.58 -0.63
C SER A 56 -9.12 -2.24 -2.08
N ALA A 57 -8.25 -2.69 -2.99
CA ALA A 57 -8.47 -2.67 -4.43
C ALA A 57 -7.76 -3.88 -5.07
N PRO A 58 -8.30 -4.49 -6.13
CA PRO A 58 -9.41 -4.03 -6.96
C PRO A 58 -10.81 -4.27 -6.37
N GLY A 59 -10.97 -5.11 -5.33
CA GLY A 59 -12.27 -5.47 -4.77
C GLY A 59 -13.22 -6.03 -5.84
N ASP A 60 -14.46 -5.56 -5.86
CA ASP A 60 -15.48 -5.96 -6.84
C ASP A 60 -15.14 -5.61 -8.31
N PHE A 61 -14.06 -4.85 -8.55
CA PHE A 61 -13.64 -4.39 -9.87
C PHE A 61 -12.49 -5.18 -10.47
N GLU A 62 -12.25 -6.42 -10.00
CA GLU A 62 -11.23 -7.31 -10.56
C GLU A 62 -11.33 -7.41 -12.09
N GLY A 63 -12.54 -7.51 -12.66
CA GLY A 63 -12.74 -7.60 -14.11
C GLY A 63 -12.24 -6.39 -14.92
N ALA A 64 -11.96 -5.25 -14.29
CA ALA A 64 -11.34 -4.11 -14.97
C ALA A 64 -9.85 -4.32 -15.24
N LEU A 65 -9.21 -5.28 -14.57
CA LEU A 65 -7.82 -5.63 -14.80
C LEU A 65 -7.59 -6.27 -16.19
N ASP A 66 -8.63 -6.80 -16.81
CA ASP A 66 -8.62 -7.33 -18.18
C ASP A 66 -8.81 -6.22 -19.25
N ASP A 67 -9.10 -4.98 -18.86
CA ASP A 67 -9.28 -3.88 -19.79
C ASP A 67 -7.92 -3.45 -20.39
N PRO A 68 -7.72 -3.52 -21.72
CA PRO A 68 -6.44 -3.16 -22.34
C PRO A 68 -6.09 -1.67 -22.21
N ARG A 69 -7.03 -0.82 -21.80
CA ARG A 69 -6.77 0.58 -21.45
C ARG A 69 -6.09 0.71 -20.09
N LEU A 70 -6.23 -0.26 -19.20
CA LEU A 70 -5.59 -0.24 -17.89
C LEU A 70 -4.20 -0.87 -18.00
N LEU A 71 -3.18 -0.04 -18.28
CA LEU A 71 -1.80 -0.51 -18.47
C LEU A 71 -1.20 -1.11 -17.21
N ALA A 72 -1.52 -0.50 -16.07
CA ALA A 72 -1.10 -0.92 -14.74
C ALA A 72 -2.06 -0.30 -13.70
N TRP A 73 -2.25 -1.00 -12.59
CA TRP A 73 -3.00 -0.56 -11.43
C TRP A 73 -2.13 -0.72 -10.19
N HIS A 74 -1.65 0.40 -9.68
CA HIS A 74 -0.94 0.46 -8.41
C HIS A 74 -1.92 0.71 -7.27
N ALA A 75 -2.07 -0.24 -6.34
CA ALA A 75 -3.09 -0.19 -5.31
C ALA A 75 -2.52 -0.41 -3.90
N GLN A 76 -2.99 0.38 -2.94
CA GLN A 76 -2.87 0.08 -1.52
C GLN A 76 -3.84 -1.05 -1.13
N ASN A 77 -3.45 -1.87 -0.16
CA ASN A 77 -4.27 -2.96 0.40
C ASN A 77 -4.82 -3.89 -0.70
N THR A 78 -3.93 -4.39 -1.56
CA THR A 78 -4.33 -5.32 -2.63
C THR A 78 -4.97 -6.58 -2.06
N ASP A 79 -6.22 -6.86 -2.44
CA ASP A 79 -6.99 -8.03 -2.01
C ASP A 79 -6.94 -9.20 -3.01
N LEU A 80 -6.33 -8.97 -4.17
CA LEU A 80 -6.06 -10.02 -5.16
C LEU A 80 -4.59 -10.44 -5.13
N SER A 81 -4.37 -11.76 -5.09
CA SER A 81 -3.02 -12.31 -4.92
C SER A 81 -2.15 -12.23 -6.19
N ARG A 82 -2.72 -12.33 -7.39
CA ARG A 82 -1.97 -12.36 -8.65
C ARG A 82 -2.78 -11.79 -9.82
N HIS A 83 -2.32 -10.68 -10.38
CA HIS A 83 -2.69 -10.22 -11.72
C HIS A 83 -1.52 -9.40 -12.28
N THR A 84 -1.19 -9.54 -13.57
CA THR A 84 -0.01 -8.89 -14.17
C THR A 84 -0.11 -7.37 -14.19
N ALA A 85 -1.34 -6.84 -14.30
CA ALA A 85 -1.62 -5.41 -14.25
C ALA A 85 -1.82 -4.88 -12.82
N LEU A 86 -1.93 -5.72 -11.77
CA LEU A 86 -2.11 -5.25 -10.40
C LEU A 86 -0.78 -5.26 -9.65
N HIS A 87 -0.40 -4.10 -9.12
CA HIS A 87 0.86 -3.91 -8.42
C HIS A 87 0.61 -3.36 -7.01
N PRO A 88 1.10 -4.01 -5.96
CA PRO A 88 0.94 -3.50 -4.60
C PRO A 88 1.74 -2.21 -4.41
N LEU A 89 1.10 -1.19 -3.84
CA LEU A 89 1.74 0.01 -3.33
C LEU A 89 2.12 -0.19 -1.87
N PRO A 90 3.37 0.09 -1.47
CA PRO A 90 3.76 0.10 -0.07
C PRO A 90 2.88 1.07 0.73
N ILE A 91 2.36 0.59 1.87
CA ILE A 91 1.71 1.39 2.89
C ILE A 91 2.71 1.68 4.02
N GLY A 92 2.53 2.79 4.75
CA GLY A 92 3.36 3.14 5.91
C GLY A 92 3.88 4.57 5.91
N ILE A 93 3.70 5.31 4.81
CA ILE A 93 3.95 6.74 4.74
C ILE A 93 2.60 7.46 4.69
N ALA A 94 2.30 8.24 5.71
CA ALA A 94 1.05 8.98 5.77
C ALA A 94 1.02 10.13 4.76
N ASN A 95 -0.19 10.49 4.34
CA ASN A 95 -0.42 11.62 3.44
C ASN A 95 0.06 12.93 4.12
N PRO A 96 0.81 13.80 3.43
CA PRO A 96 1.26 15.10 3.95
C PRO A 96 0.14 16.03 4.46
N ALA A 97 -1.11 15.78 4.08
CA ALA A 97 -2.28 16.45 4.63
C ALA A 97 -2.47 16.21 6.14
N PHE A 98 -1.85 15.18 6.72
CA PHE A 98 -1.87 14.91 8.15
C PHE A 98 -0.55 15.30 8.81
N PRO A 99 -0.55 15.76 10.09
CA PRO A 99 0.68 16.11 10.80
C PRO A 99 1.74 15.00 10.86
N HIS A 100 1.30 13.73 10.86
CA HIS A 100 2.18 12.55 10.89
C HIS A 100 2.66 12.10 9.48
N GLY A 101 2.23 12.79 8.42
CA GLY A 101 2.68 12.57 7.03
C GLY A 101 3.86 13.45 6.61
N ASN A 102 4.67 13.91 7.55
CA ASN A 102 5.79 14.80 7.26
C ASN A 102 6.94 14.04 6.55
N VAL A 103 6.92 14.09 5.22
CA VAL A 103 7.93 13.43 4.36
C VAL A 103 9.34 13.98 4.56
N ALA A 104 9.52 15.22 5.03
CA ALA A 104 10.84 15.76 5.30
C ALA A 104 11.48 15.09 6.53
N VAL A 105 10.69 14.85 7.58
CA VAL A 105 11.15 14.11 8.77
C VAL A 105 11.50 12.67 8.40
N LEU A 106 10.66 12.01 7.59
CA LEU A 106 10.94 10.66 7.11
C LEU A 106 12.22 10.60 6.29
N SER A 107 12.39 11.50 5.31
CA SER A 107 13.59 11.57 4.48
C SER A 107 14.85 11.85 5.31
N ALA A 108 14.76 12.75 6.30
CA ALA A 108 15.87 13.03 7.21
C ALA A 108 16.22 11.80 8.07
N ALA A 109 15.23 11.04 8.53
CA ALA A 109 15.49 9.80 9.26
C ALA A 109 16.16 8.75 8.35
N ILE A 110 15.67 8.58 7.12
CA ILE A 110 16.24 7.65 6.13
C ILE A 110 17.69 8.00 5.81
N SER A 111 18.04 9.29 5.67
CA SER A 111 19.40 9.71 5.35
C SER A 111 20.42 9.48 6.47
N GLN A 112 19.96 9.25 7.71
CA GLN A 112 20.81 8.89 8.84
C GLN A 112 20.95 7.37 9.01
N LEU A 113 20.16 6.57 8.27
CA LEU A 113 20.31 5.13 8.31
C LEU A 113 21.63 4.76 7.62
N PRO A 114 22.44 3.88 8.23
CA PRO A 114 23.60 3.35 7.53
C PRO A 114 23.14 2.68 6.24
N GLU A 115 23.84 2.93 5.14
CA GLU A 115 23.59 2.19 3.91
C GLU A 115 23.71 0.69 4.23
N THR A 116 22.60 -0.03 4.12
CA THR A 116 22.65 -1.47 4.25
C THR A 116 23.13 -2.01 2.90
N PRO A 117 24.28 -2.70 2.83
CA PRO A 117 24.70 -3.32 1.58
C PRO A 117 23.56 -4.21 1.07
N GLN A 118 23.28 -4.15 -0.24
CA GLN A 118 22.35 -5.11 -0.85
C GLN A 118 22.86 -6.53 -0.53
N GLY A 119 22.04 -7.31 0.19
CA GLY A 119 22.41 -8.66 0.67
C GLY A 119 23.03 -8.73 2.07
N GLY A 120 23.18 -7.62 2.79
CA GLY A 120 23.73 -7.58 4.16
C GLY A 120 22.71 -7.53 5.29
N ARG A 121 21.42 -7.70 5.00
CA ARG A 121 20.37 -7.80 6.05
C ARG A 121 20.22 -9.25 6.48
N GLU A 122 20.56 -9.53 7.73
CA GLU A 122 20.30 -10.83 8.36
C GLU A 122 18.79 -10.99 8.63
N GLU A 123 18.12 -9.92 9.05
CA GLU A 123 16.68 -9.91 9.28
C GLU A 123 15.89 -9.36 8.09
N TRP A 124 15.03 -10.20 7.53
CA TRP A 124 14.17 -9.86 6.39
C TRP A 124 12.79 -9.34 6.81
N LEU A 125 12.35 -9.66 8.03
CA LEU A 125 11.01 -9.39 8.51
C LEU A 125 11.05 -8.83 9.94
N TYR A 126 10.38 -7.70 10.14
CA TYR A 126 10.13 -7.14 11.47
C TYR A 126 8.65 -7.29 11.80
N VAL A 127 8.36 -7.87 12.96
CA VAL A 127 7.00 -8.08 13.46
C VAL A 127 6.83 -7.36 14.79
N ASN A 128 5.84 -6.49 14.88
CA ASN A 128 5.52 -5.76 16.11
C ASN A 128 4.01 -5.62 16.30
N PHE A 129 3.36 -6.73 16.69
CA PHE A 129 1.97 -6.73 17.10
C PHE A 129 1.78 -7.61 18.33
N ASP A 130 0.76 -7.33 19.14
CA ASP A 130 0.38 -8.16 20.28
C ASP A 130 -0.59 -9.25 19.81
N PRO A 131 -0.25 -10.56 19.90
CA PRO A 131 -1.12 -11.63 19.43
C PRO A 131 -2.44 -11.72 20.21
N ARG A 132 -2.53 -11.13 21.41
CA ARG A 132 -3.74 -11.15 22.25
C ARG A 132 -4.85 -10.23 21.75
N THR A 133 -4.52 -9.30 20.86
CA THR A 133 -5.46 -8.28 20.37
C THR A 133 -6.38 -8.78 19.25
N ASN A 134 -6.03 -9.90 18.59
CA ASN A 134 -6.84 -10.54 17.56
C ASN A 134 -6.38 -12.00 17.38
N THR A 135 -7.30 -12.96 17.34
CA THR A 135 -6.96 -14.39 17.27
C THR A 135 -6.18 -14.79 16.02
N ASP A 136 -6.37 -14.09 14.89
CA ASP A 136 -5.60 -14.34 13.66
C ASP A 136 -4.15 -13.83 13.76
N ARG A 137 -3.86 -12.90 14.67
CA ARG A 137 -2.48 -12.48 14.94
C ARG A 137 -1.67 -13.59 15.60
N GLN A 138 -2.30 -14.45 16.40
CA GLN A 138 -1.61 -15.64 16.92
C GLN A 138 -1.19 -16.56 15.76
N ARG A 139 -2.10 -16.81 14.81
CA ARG A 139 -1.78 -17.62 13.62
C ARG A 139 -0.64 -17.01 12.78
N ALA A 140 -0.66 -15.69 12.60
CA ALA A 140 0.41 -15.00 11.89
C ALA A 140 1.74 -15.06 12.64
N PHE A 141 1.71 -14.91 13.97
CA PHE A 141 2.90 -15.04 14.82
C PHE A 141 3.49 -16.45 14.71
N ASP A 142 2.67 -17.48 14.87
CA ASP A 142 3.09 -18.88 14.78
C ASP A 142 3.73 -19.16 13.41
N ALA A 143 3.08 -18.74 12.32
CA ALA A 143 3.61 -18.93 10.97
C ALA A 143 4.96 -18.23 10.76
N VAL A 144 5.13 -17.00 11.24
CA VAL A 144 6.40 -16.26 11.09
C VAL A 144 7.50 -16.88 11.95
N SER A 145 7.16 -17.37 13.15
CA SER A 145 8.09 -18.06 14.06
C SER A 145 8.55 -19.41 13.53
N GLU A 146 7.64 -20.24 13.01
CA GLU A 146 7.94 -21.57 12.50
C GLU A 146 8.84 -21.55 11.24
N ASN A 147 8.77 -20.49 10.44
CA ASN A 147 9.54 -20.37 9.20
C ASN A 147 10.94 -19.74 9.39
N GLY A 148 11.38 -19.54 10.64
CA GLY A 148 12.70 -18.96 10.94
C GLY A 148 12.84 -17.48 10.58
N PHE A 149 11.73 -16.80 10.25
CA PHE A 149 11.73 -15.36 9.98
C PHE A 149 11.53 -14.50 11.22
N ALA A 150 11.20 -15.12 12.38
CA ALA A 150 11.09 -14.41 13.65
C ALA A 150 12.39 -14.47 14.43
N VAL A 151 12.90 -13.29 14.81
CA VAL A 151 13.93 -13.15 15.85
C VAL A 151 13.30 -12.40 17.01
N SER A 152 13.32 -12.97 18.22
CA SER A 152 12.79 -12.28 19.40
C SER A 152 13.67 -11.07 19.72
N GLY A 153 13.15 -9.86 19.54
CA GLY A 153 13.86 -8.62 19.84
C GLY A 153 14.11 -8.42 21.35
N ARG A 154 15.30 -7.92 21.69
CA ARG A 154 15.67 -7.44 23.04
C ARG A 154 14.87 -6.19 23.42
N GLY A 155 13.63 -6.35 23.88
CA GLY A 155 12.90 -5.34 24.64
C GLY A 155 13.03 -5.64 26.13
N GLY A 156 13.52 -4.69 26.93
CA GLY A 156 13.90 -4.90 28.33
C GLY A 156 12.82 -5.55 29.20
N GLY A 157 13.21 -6.61 29.91
CA GLY A 157 12.45 -7.17 31.03
C GLY A 157 11.88 -8.58 30.82
N GLY A 158 12.75 -9.60 30.87
CA GLY A 158 12.39 -10.93 31.36
C GLY A 158 11.96 -11.99 30.32
N GLY A 159 12.80 -13.02 30.18
CA GLY A 159 12.40 -14.35 29.70
C GLY A 159 13.10 -14.85 28.42
N ARG A 160 14.16 -15.65 28.59
CA ARG A 160 14.81 -16.46 27.52
C ARG A 160 14.08 -17.80 27.34
N MET A 161 14.12 -18.35 26.12
CA MET A 161 14.52 -19.75 25.87
C MET A 161 15.35 -19.86 24.59
N SER A 162 16.25 -20.84 24.56
CA SER A 162 17.27 -21.07 23.53
C SER A 162 17.10 -22.43 22.85
N ALA A 163 17.45 -22.49 21.57
CA ALA A 163 18.20 -23.56 20.87
C ALA A 163 18.50 -22.97 19.47
N GLY A 164 19.68 -22.97 18.88
CA GLY A 164 20.84 -23.84 19.00
C GLY A 164 21.12 -24.38 17.61
N GLU A 165 22.17 -23.87 16.97
CA GLU A 165 23.19 -24.64 16.24
C GLU A 165 24.56 -24.03 16.57
#